data_AF-A0A926ARA5-F1
#
_entry.id   AF-A0A926ARA5-F1
#
_cell.length_a   1.000
_cell.length_b   1.000
_cell.length_c   1.000
_cell.angle_alpha   90.00
_cell.angle_beta   90.00
_cell.angle_gamma   90.00
#
_symmetry.space_group_name_H-M   'P 1'
#
loop_
_entity.id
_entity.type
_entity.pdbx_description
1 polymer ?
#
loop_
_entity_poly.entity_id
_entity_poly.type
_entity_poly.pdbx_seq_one_letter_code
_entity_poly.pdbx_strand_id
1 'polypeptide(L)'
;LIAGTPTDEILSQLRQGLYFTEGKFRVRDIRRIKTNGNATIVEVVLTEGQNREVRRLFARVGHKVMKLKRIGFGPLRLSNIPTGAYRPLTPVELKVLQQFATTSPSRRAPSRTRPVRSQTAASRAAKPAVRGHVPRAPKAAAKRKTNLGKRSSGRR
;
A
#
# COMPACT_ATOMS: atom_id res chain seq x y z
N LEU A 1 17.56 -3.98 5.73
CA LEU A 1 18.98 -3.60 5.68
C LEU A 1 19.17 -2.36 6.55
N ILE A 2 20.02 -2.48 7.55
CA ILE A 2 20.35 -1.41 8.50
C ILE A 2 21.85 -1.14 8.47
N ALA A 3 22.24 0.09 8.83
CA ALA A 3 23.63 0.46 9.03
C ALA A 3 24.15 -0.11 10.36
N GLY A 4 25.38 -0.59 10.35
CA GLY A 4 26.04 -1.26 11.46
C GLY A 4 25.53 -2.68 11.74
N THR A 5 25.99 -3.22 12.86
CA THR A 5 25.65 -4.54 13.38
C THR A 5 25.00 -4.40 14.74
N PRO A 6 23.68 -4.66 14.88
CA PRO A 6 23.05 -4.65 16.19
C PRO A 6 23.59 -5.81 17.03
N THR A 7 23.88 -5.53 18.29
CA THR A 7 24.23 -6.56 19.27
C THR A 7 23.01 -7.40 19.64
N ASP A 8 23.24 -8.60 20.17
CA ASP A 8 22.14 -9.50 20.56
C ASP A 8 21.31 -8.94 21.71
N GLU A 9 21.90 -8.07 22.55
CA GLU A 9 21.21 -7.28 23.57
C GLU A 9 20.18 -6.34 22.95
N ILE A 10 20.57 -5.58 21.92
CA ILE A 10 19.66 -4.69 21.18
C ILE A 10 18.52 -5.50 20.57
N LEU A 11 18.81 -6.65 19.95
CA LEU A 11 17.77 -7.51 19.39
C LEU A 11 16.78 -7.99 20.46
N SER A 12 17.27 -8.32 21.65
CA SER A 12 16.46 -8.74 22.79
C SER A 12 15.60 -7.59 23.31
N GLN A 13 16.15 -6.39 23.41
CA GLN A 13 15.42 -5.18 23.78
C GLN A 13 14.28 -4.87 22.80
N LEU A 14 14.50 -5.04 21.49
CA LEU A 14 13.46 -4.87 20.47
C LEU A 14 12.31 -5.88 20.59
N ARG A 15 12.59 -7.10 21.07
CA ARG A 15 11.56 -8.12 21.35
C ARG A 15 10.73 -7.79 22.61
N GLN A 16 11.37 -7.22 23.63
CA GLN A 16 10.68 -6.75 24.85
C GLN A 16 9.76 -5.54 24.56
N GLY A 17 10.16 -4.73 23.58
CA GLY A 17 9.43 -3.56 23.11
C GLY A 17 9.97 -2.25 23.69
N LEU A 18 9.76 -1.17 22.95
CA LEU A 18 10.25 0.17 23.27
C LEU A 18 9.09 1.14 23.43
N TYR A 19 9.19 2.04 24.40
CA TYR A 19 8.22 3.11 24.59
C TYR A 19 8.58 4.33 23.74
N PHE A 20 7.59 4.86 23.05
CA PHE A 20 7.62 6.10 22.30
C PHE A 20 6.46 6.99 22.76
N THR A 21 6.48 8.26 22.36
CA THR A 21 5.41 9.22 22.69
C THR A 21 4.04 8.77 22.19
N GLU A 22 3.99 8.04 21.08
CA GLU A 22 2.75 7.52 20.48
C GLU A 22 2.28 6.19 21.09
N GLY A 23 3.09 5.56 21.95
CA GLY A 23 2.78 4.27 22.58
C GLY A 23 3.96 3.30 22.63
N LYS A 24 3.68 2.06 23.05
CA LYS A 24 4.66 0.98 23.11
C LYS A 24 4.71 0.24 21.78
N PHE A 25 5.88 0.19 21.17
CA PHE A 25 6.14 -0.53 19.94
C PHE A 25 6.85 -1.83 20.26
N ARG A 26 6.33 -2.95 19.76
CA ARG A 26 6.91 -4.27 20.02
C ARG A 26 7.04 -5.07 18.74
N VAL A 27 8.24 -5.63 18.56
CA VAL A 27 8.47 -6.60 17.49
C VAL A 27 8.00 -7.98 17.94
N ARG A 28 7.27 -8.68 17.07
CA ARG A 28 6.86 -10.07 17.34
C ARG A 28 8.04 -11.03 17.23
N ASP A 29 8.82 -10.90 16.17
CA ASP A 29 10.03 -11.67 15.96
C ASP A 29 11.08 -10.88 15.19
N ILE A 30 12.36 -11.11 15.50
CA ILE A 30 13.49 -10.44 14.87
C ILE A 30 14.63 -11.43 14.69
N ARG A 31 15.19 -11.48 13.47
CA ARG A 31 16.30 -12.37 13.14
C ARG A 31 17.32 -11.67 12.27
N ARG A 32 18.60 -11.82 12.61
CA ARG A 32 19.72 -11.44 11.75
C ARG A 32 19.90 -12.49 10.66
N ILE A 33 19.82 -12.08 9.41
CA ILE A 33 20.00 -12.97 8.24
C ILE A 33 21.46 -12.97 7.80
N LYS A 34 22.02 -11.79 7.55
CA LYS A 34 23.37 -11.64 7.00
C LYS A 34 24.00 -10.34 7.46
N THR A 35 25.30 -10.37 7.74
CA THR A 35 26.12 -9.19 8.00
C THR A 35 27.10 -9.01 6.85
N ASN A 36 27.16 -7.82 6.29
CA ASN A 36 28.09 -7.44 5.22
C ASN A 36 28.86 -6.19 5.68
N GLY A 37 30.02 -6.37 6.31
CA GLY A 37 30.81 -5.26 6.85
C GLY A 37 29.97 -4.35 7.75
N ASN A 38 29.82 -3.09 7.35
CA ASN A 38 29.08 -2.07 8.10
C ASN A 38 27.56 -2.06 7.83
N ALA A 39 26.98 -3.12 7.29
CA ALA A 39 25.54 -3.22 7.08
C ALA A 39 24.99 -4.61 7.39
N THR A 40 23.79 -4.65 7.97
CA THR A 40 23.16 -5.91 8.39
C THR A 40 21.77 -6.06 7.77
N ILE A 41 21.49 -7.25 7.25
CA ILE A 41 20.15 -7.68 6.83
C ILE A 41 19.47 -8.32 8.03
N VAL A 42 18.35 -7.73 8.43
CA VAL A 42 17.50 -8.18 9.53
C VAL A 42 16.10 -8.42 9.00
N GLU A 43 15.51 -9.56 9.35
CA GLU A 43 14.10 -9.86 9.17
C GLU A 43 13.36 -9.51 10.46
N VAL A 44 12.22 -8.85 10.29
CA VAL A 44 11.40 -8.33 11.38
C VAL A 44 9.96 -8.69 11.09
N VAL A 45 9.30 -9.29 12.07
CA VAL A 45 7.88 -9.61 12.03
C VAL A 45 7.15 -8.65 12.97
N LEU A 46 6.23 -7.89 12.40
CA LEU A 46 5.34 -6.99 13.13
C LEU A 46 3.90 -7.50 13.04
N THR A 47 3.13 -7.29 14.10
CA THR A 47 1.68 -7.53 14.13
C THR A 47 0.89 -6.26 13.89
N GLU A 48 1.48 -5.12 14.22
CA GLU A 48 0.98 -3.79 13.94
C GLU A 48 1.67 -3.20 12.70
N GLY A 49 1.13 -2.10 12.20
CA GLY A 49 1.60 -1.45 10.99
C GLY A 49 1.51 0.06 11.10
N GLN A 50 2.05 0.63 12.18
CA GLN A 50 2.00 2.07 12.38
C GLN A 50 2.93 2.81 11.41
N ASN A 51 2.67 4.10 11.20
CA ASN A 51 3.40 4.91 10.25
C ASN A 51 4.91 4.91 10.53
N ARG A 52 5.70 4.39 9.59
CA ARG A 52 7.17 4.33 9.66
C ARG A 52 7.71 3.58 10.89
N GLU A 53 6.92 2.70 11.49
CA GLU A 53 7.24 1.96 12.72
C GLU A 53 8.65 1.33 12.71
N VAL A 54 8.96 0.49 11.72
CA VAL A 54 10.28 -0.15 11.59
C VAL A 54 11.42 0.87 11.58
N ARG A 55 11.23 1.99 10.88
CA ARG A 55 12.27 3.03 10.77
C ARG A 55 12.49 3.75 12.09
N ARG A 56 11.41 4.05 12.83
CA ARG A 56 11.47 4.69 14.15
C ARG A 56 12.12 3.77 15.18
N LEU A 57 11.75 2.49 15.15
CA LEU A 57 12.26 1.46 16.05
C LEU A 57 13.77 1.30 15.92
N PHE A 58 14.30 1.13 14.71
CA PHE A 58 15.75 1.03 14.52
C PHE A 58 16.49 2.36 14.74
N ALA A 59 15.88 3.51 14.42
CA ALA A 59 16.49 4.80 14.72
C ALA A 59 16.69 5.00 16.23
N ARG A 60 15.76 4.51 17.06
CA ARG A 60 15.84 4.62 18.52
C ARG A 60 17.00 3.84 19.14
N VAL A 61 17.41 2.74 18.50
CA VAL A 61 18.57 1.91 18.88
C VAL A 61 19.84 2.28 18.11
N GLY A 62 19.87 3.42 17.41
CA GLY A 62 21.07 3.92 16.74
C GLY A 62 21.36 3.31 15.36
N HIS A 63 20.45 2.53 14.79
CA HIS A 63 20.66 1.88 13.50
C HIS A 63 19.80 2.50 12.38
N LYS A 64 20.44 3.15 11.40
CA LYS A 64 19.71 3.74 10.26
C LYS A 64 19.20 2.66 9.31
N VAL A 65 17.90 2.67 8.99
CA VAL A 65 17.32 1.77 7.97
C VAL A 65 17.62 2.27 6.57
N MET A 66 18.49 1.56 5.85
CA MET A 66 18.90 1.90 4.48
C MET A 66 17.91 1.36 3.43
N LYS A 67 17.50 0.09 3.56
CA LYS A 67 16.55 -0.55 2.66
C LYS A 67 15.52 -1.35 3.47
N LEU A 68 14.25 -1.12 3.17
CA LEU A 68 13.12 -1.81 3.77
C LEU A 68 12.27 -2.42 2.66
N LYS A 69 12.06 -3.72 2.73
CA LYS A 69 11.22 -4.47 1.80
C LYS A 69 10.32 -5.40 2.60
N ARG A 70 9.01 -5.35 2.34
CA ARG A 70 8.08 -6.32 2.90
C ARG A 70 8.18 -7.61 2.10
N ILE A 71 8.57 -8.70 2.77
CA ILE A 71 8.77 -10.02 2.15
C ILE A 71 7.64 -11.00 2.46
N GLY A 72 6.66 -10.60 3.28
CA GLY A 72 5.49 -11.40 3.60
C GLY A 72 4.40 -10.58 4.28
N PHE A 73 3.19 -11.14 4.30
CA PHE A 73 2.02 -10.59 4.95
C PHE A 73 1.12 -11.74 5.42
N GLY A 74 0.94 -11.86 6.74
CA GLY A 74 0.26 -13.02 7.32
C GLY A 74 0.94 -14.32 6.86
N PRO A 75 0.20 -15.30 6.31
CA PRO A 75 0.77 -16.54 5.81
C PRO A 75 1.40 -16.40 4.41
N LEU A 76 1.21 -15.28 3.72
CA LEU A 76 1.69 -15.10 2.36
C LEU A 76 3.14 -14.62 2.36
N ARG A 77 3.96 -15.19 1.47
CA ARG A 77 5.34 -14.76 1.22
C ARG A 77 5.45 -14.15 -0.16
N LEU A 78 6.35 -13.18 -0.30
CA LEU A 78 6.65 -12.57 -1.59
C LEU A 78 7.45 -13.56 -2.44
N SER A 79 6.79 -14.17 -3.42
CA SER A 79 7.39 -15.07 -4.41
C SER A 79 8.13 -14.28 -5.51
N ASN A 80 8.48 -14.95 -6.61
CA ASN A 80 9.13 -14.40 -7.81
C ASN A 80 8.21 -13.49 -8.64
N ILE A 81 7.72 -12.40 -8.03
CA ILE A 81 6.91 -11.38 -8.70
C ILE A 81 7.83 -10.19 -9.02
N PRO A 82 7.91 -9.77 -10.30
CA PRO A 82 8.65 -8.57 -10.69
C PRO A 82 8.15 -7.32 -9.96
N THR A 83 9.03 -6.33 -9.80
CA THR A 83 8.66 -5.05 -9.17
C THR A 83 7.56 -4.37 -10.00
N GLY A 84 6.46 -3.98 -9.36
CA GLY A 84 5.32 -3.34 -10.02
C GLY A 84 4.30 -4.30 -10.63
N ALA A 85 4.61 -5.60 -10.70
CA ALA A 85 3.68 -6.61 -11.17
C ALA A 85 2.80 -7.15 -10.04
N TYR A 86 1.69 -7.79 -10.41
CA TYR A 86 0.83 -8.55 -9.52
C TYR A 86 0.48 -9.89 -10.17
N ARG A 87 0.07 -10.86 -9.35
CA ARG A 87 -0.50 -12.14 -9.80
C ARG A 87 -1.71 -12.50 -8.95
N PRO A 88 -2.66 -13.29 -9.48
CA PRO A 88 -3.67 -13.91 -8.64
C PRO A 88 -3.04 -14.88 -7.64
N LEU A 89 -3.66 -15.00 -6.48
CA LEU A 89 -3.32 -16.01 -5.48
C LEU A 89 -3.76 -17.39 -5.97
N THR A 90 -2.98 -18.43 -5.62
CA THR A 90 -3.38 -19.80 -5.92
C THR A 90 -4.53 -20.24 -5.00
N PRO A 91 -5.32 -21.26 -5.37
CA PRO A 91 -6.38 -21.78 -4.50
C PRO A 91 -5.87 -22.20 -3.11
N VAL A 92 -4.64 -22.72 -3.04
CA VAL A 92 -3.98 -23.11 -1.79
C VAL A 92 -3.68 -21.88 -0.92
N GLU A 93 -3.07 -20.85 -1.51
CA GLU A 93 -2.77 -19.59 -0.81
C GLU A 93 -4.04 -18.90 -0.30
N LEU A 94 -5.11 -18.93 -1.10
CA LEU A 94 -6.42 -18.39 -0.71
C LEU A 94 -6.99 -19.13 0.51
N LYS A 95 -6.98 -20.46 0.50
CA LYS A 95 -7.49 -21.27 1.62
C LYS A 95 -6.72 -20.99 2.91
N VAL A 96 -5.38 -20.95 2.84
CA VAL A 96 -4.53 -20.66 3.99
C VAL A 96 -4.77 -19.24 4.51
N LEU A 97 -4.93 -18.26 3.62
CA LEU A 97 -5.23 -16.89 4.02
C LEU A 97 -6.59 -16.76 4.71
N GLN A 98 -7.63 -17.43 4.19
CA GLN A 98 -8.96 -17.46 4.80
C GLN A 98 -8.91 -18.08 6.20
N GLN A 99 -8.23 -19.22 6.35
CA GLN A 99 -8.05 -19.86 7.66
C GLN A 99 -7.33 -18.94 8.65
N PHE A 100 -6.26 -18.26 8.21
CA PHE A 100 -5.54 -17.31 9.05
C PHE A 100 -6.41 -16.14 9.52
N ALA A 101 -7.29 -15.64 8.65
CA ALA A 101 -8.19 -14.53 8.98
C ALA A 101 -9.29 -14.94 9.97
N THR A 102 -9.80 -16.17 9.88
CA THR A 102 -10.87 -16.67 10.77
C THR A 102 -10.35 -17.13 12.13
N THR A 103 -9.17 -17.76 12.18
CA THR A 103 -8.58 -18.29 13.42
C THR A 103 -7.94 -17.21 14.29
N SER A 104 -7.55 -16.08 13.71
CA SER A 104 -7.04 -14.95 14.50
C SER A 104 -8.19 -14.39 15.34
N PRO A 105 -8.12 -14.36 16.68
CA PRO A 105 -9.18 -13.81 17.51
C PRO A 105 -9.34 -12.34 17.13
N SER A 106 -10.37 -12.04 16.35
CA SER A 106 -10.71 -10.67 15.98
C SER A 106 -11.01 -9.93 17.28
N ARG A 107 -10.08 -9.11 17.74
CA ARG A 107 -10.29 -8.16 18.84
C ARG A 107 -11.23 -7.00 18.42
N ARG A 108 -12.02 -7.19 17.35
CA ARG A 108 -13.01 -6.27 16.85
C ARG A 108 -14.32 -7.03 16.64
N ALA A 109 -15.29 -6.74 17.50
CA ALA A 109 -16.69 -7.06 17.25
C ALA A 109 -17.12 -6.51 15.88
N PRO A 110 -18.02 -7.18 15.15
CA PRO A 110 -18.56 -6.67 13.90
C PRO A 110 -19.44 -5.44 14.17
N SER A 111 -18.81 -4.26 14.24
CA SER A 111 -19.52 -2.99 14.21
C SER A 111 -19.64 -2.54 12.75
N ARG A 112 -20.74 -2.95 12.12
CA ARG A 112 -21.50 -2.22 11.07
C ARG A 112 -22.50 -3.15 10.38
N THR A 113 -23.64 -3.36 11.03
CA THR A 113 -24.91 -3.45 10.29
C THR A 113 -25.09 -2.13 9.53
N ARG A 114 -24.83 -2.11 8.22
CA ARG A 114 -25.42 -1.08 7.36
C ARG A 114 -26.90 -1.46 7.23
N PRO A 115 -27.86 -0.61 7.60
CA PRO A 115 -29.26 -0.90 7.33
C PRO A 115 -29.43 -0.98 5.82
N VAL A 116 -29.86 -2.15 5.34
CA VAL A 116 -30.34 -2.32 3.96
C VAL A 116 -31.62 -1.48 3.88
N ARG A 117 -31.58 -0.40 3.10
CA ARG A 117 -32.77 0.40 2.81
C ARG A 117 -33.71 -0.48 1.99
N SER A 118 -34.66 -1.12 2.65
CA SER A 118 -35.78 -1.82 2.02
C SER A 118 -36.65 -0.79 1.31
N GLN A 119 -36.48 -0.66 0.01
CA GLN A 119 -37.51 -0.08 -0.84
C GLN A 119 -38.56 -1.16 -1.08
N THR A 120 -39.51 -1.26 -0.16
CA THR A 120 -40.77 -1.95 -0.42
C THR A 120 -41.58 -1.14 -1.42
N ALA A 121 -42.12 -1.85 -2.40
CA ALA A 121 -42.88 -1.36 -3.53
C ALA A 121 -44.12 -0.55 -3.10
N ALA A 122 -44.31 0.60 -3.72
CA ALA A 122 -45.61 1.26 -3.82
C ALA A 122 -45.81 1.81 -5.24
N SER A 123 -46.67 1.11 -5.97
CA SER A 123 -47.69 1.63 -6.91
C SER A 123 -47.28 2.44 -8.15
N ARG A 124 -47.36 1.75 -9.29
CA ARG A 124 -48.10 2.09 -10.55
C ARG A 124 -48.61 3.53 -10.70
N ALA A 125 -48.19 4.20 -11.79
CA ALA A 125 -49.09 4.90 -12.73
C ALA A 125 -48.32 5.25 -14.02
N ALA A 126 -49.00 5.21 -15.17
CA ALA A 126 -48.44 5.29 -16.51
C ALA A 126 -48.87 6.56 -17.29
N LYS A 127 -47.93 7.09 -18.12
CA LYS A 127 -48.05 7.90 -19.37
C LYS A 127 -48.54 9.38 -19.29
N PRO A 128 -48.32 10.24 -20.34
CA PRO A 128 -47.53 10.12 -21.58
C PRO A 128 -46.56 11.31 -21.88
N ALA A 129 -45.91 11.25 -23.06
CA ALA A 129 -44.91 12.16 -23.63
C ALA A 129 -45.45 13.50 -24.17
N VAL A 130 -44.62 14.57 -24.14
CA VAL A 130 -44.70 15.72 -25.08
C VAL A 130 -43.29 16.23 -25.44
N ARG A 131 -43.15 16.56 -26.74
CA ARG A 131 -41.98 17.07 -27.48
C ARG A 131 -41.45 18.41 -26.97
N GLY A 132 -40.15 18.64 -27.17
CA GLY A 132 -39.54 19.97 -27.16
C GLY A 132 -38.04 19.95 -27.49
N HIS A 133 -37.70 20.08 -28.77
CA HIS A 133 -36.34 20.25 -29.28
C HIS A 133 -36.03 21.74 -29.42
N VAL A 134 -34.92 22.21 -28.83
CA VAL A 134 -34.20 23.41 -29.30
C VAL A 134 -32.69 23.15 -29.18
N PRO A 135 -31.91 23.20 -30.27
CA PRO A 135 -30.48 22.95 -30.24
C PRO A 135 -29.70 24.21 -29.83
N ARG A 136 -28.59 24.05 -29.10
CA ARG A 136 -27.64 25.15 -28.84
C ARG A 136 -26.32 24.90 -29.57
N ALA A 137 -25.93 25.91 -30.36
CA ALA A 137 -24.91 25.92 -31.41
C ALA A 137 -23.45 25.60 -30.96
N PRO A 138 -22.58 25.17 -31.89
CA PRO A 138 -21.14 25.02 -31.66
C PRO A 138 -20.40 26.37 -31.79
N LYS A 139 -19.43 26.64 -30.91
CA LYS A 139 -18.51 27.78 -31.05
C LYS A 139 -17.37 27.45 -32.02
N ALA A 140 -17.05 28.46 -32.83
CA ALA A 140 -16.24 28.42 -34.04
C ALA A 140 -14.72 28.22 -33.84
N ALA A 141 -14.11 27.81 -34.95
CA ALA A 141 -12.70 27.55 -35.19
C ALA A 141 -11.80 28.80 -35.14
N ALA A 142 -10.55 28.62 -34.69
CA ALA A 142 -9.45 29.54 -34.96
C ALA A 142 -8.38 28.83 -35.81
N LYS A 143 -8.29 29.23 -37.08
CA LYS A 143 -7.24 28.87 -38.04
C LYS A 143 -5.90 29.46 -37.60
N ARG A 144 -4.86 28.64 -37.42
CA ARG A 144 -3.45 29.11 -37.46
C ARG A 144 -2.94 29.00 -38.89
N LYS A 145 -2.63 30.16 -39.48
CA LYS A 145 -2.03 30.30 -40.81
C LYS A 145 -0.59 29.76 -40.79
N THR A 146 -0.27 28.98 -41.80
CA THR A 146 1.09 28.64 -42.23
C THR A 146 1.76 29.89 -42.80
N ASN A 147 3.00 30.17 -42.39
CA ASN A 147 3.88 31.08 -43.11
C ASN A 147 5.15 30.33 -43.49
N LEU A 148 5.18 29.97 -44.78
CA LEU A 148 6.33 29.51 -45.53
C LEU A 148 7.20 30.74 -45.85
N GLY A 149 8.42 30.78 -45.30
CA GLY A 149 9.42 31.82 -45.58
C GLY A 149 10.74 31.20 -46.02
N LYS A 150 10.99 31.21 -47.33
CA LYS A 150 12.30 30.99 -47.96
C LYS A 150 13.27 32.12 -47.59
N ARG A 151 14.55 31.78 -47.34
CA ARG A 151 15.80 32.53 -47.68
C ARG A 151 17.00 31.73 -47.12
N SER A 152 17.70 30.96 -47.93
CA SER A 152 18.86 31.34 -48.77
C SER A 152 20.17 31.60 -48.00
N SER A 153 21.18 30.78 -48.34
CA SER A 153 22.61 31.09 -48.49
C SER A 153 23.46 31.55 -47.29
N GLY A 154 24.56 30.82 -47.03
CA GLY A 154 25.80 31.45 -46.55
C GLY A 154 26.77 30.51 -45.83
N ARG A 155 27.88 30.17 -46.51
CA ARG A 155 29.12 29.60 -45.96
C ARG A 155 29.67 30.43 -44.79
N ARG A 156 30.25 29.78 -43.78
CA ARG A 156 31.71 29.73 -43.52
C ARG A 156 32.00 28.79 -42.36
#